data_AF-A0A6I9HTP4-F1
#
_entry.id   AF-A0A6I9HTP4-F1
#
_cell.length_a   1.000
_cell.length_b   1.000
_cell.length_c   1.000
_cell.angle_alpha   90.00
_cell.angle_beta   90.00
_cell.angle_gamma   90.00
#
_symmetry.space_group_name_H-M   'P 1'
#
loop_
_entity.id
_entity.type
_entity.pdbx_description
1 polymer ?
#
loop_
_entity_poly.entity_id
_entity_poly.type
_entity_poly.pdbx_seq_one_letter_code
_entity_poly.pdbx_strand_id
1 'polypeptide(L)'
;IPNGLLVFLLPPGKKVLIVYAHQEPKSFNGSLLKIAVEELSKQGCSVTVSDLYSMQFEPRATRNDIVGHLHNSEAFNYGVETWEAYKRGGLSKDLVEEQKKVQEADLLIFQVIILNRIQL
;
A
#
# COMPACT_ATOMS: atom_id res chain seq x y z
N ILE A 1 12.08 4.04 32.97
CA ILE A 1 12.39 3.82 31.54
C ILE A 1 12.57 5.20 30.91
N PRO A 2 13.80 5.68 30.67
CA PRO A 2 13.96 6.99 30.04
C PRO A 2 13.82 6.83 28.51
N ASN A 3 13.19 7.82 27.89
CA ASN A 3 12.96 8.02 26.45
C ASN A 3 11.66 7.42 25.87
N GLY A 4 10.51 7.90 26.38
CA GLY A 4 9.76 8.95 25.68
C GLY A 4 9.25 8.76 24.24
N LEU A 5 9.39 7.59 23.62
CA LEU A 5 8.66 7.26 22.39
C LEU A 5 7.55 6.29 22.77
N LEU A 6 6.31 6.64 22.44
CA LEU A 6 5.16 5.75 22.54
C LEU A 6 5.40 4.59 21.56
N VAL A 7 6.16 3.58 21.97
CA VAL A 7 6.31 2.34 21.20
C VAL A 7 4.95 1.67 21.31
N PHE A 8 4.16 1.74 20.24
CA PHE A 8 3.07 0.80 20.05
C PHE A 8 3.72 -0.58 20.00
N LEU A 9 3.79 -1.25 21.15
CA LEU A 9 4.27 -2.62 21.25
C LEU A 9 3.24 -3.49 20.53
N LEU A 10 3.50 -3.82 19.27
CA LEU A 10 2.72 -4.85 18.60
C LEU A 10 3.15 -6.20 19.16
N PRO A 11 2.21 -7.10 19.44
CA PRO A 11 2.57 -8.48 19.76
C PRO A 11 3.45 -9.08 18.65
N PRO A 12 4.42 -9.95 18.99
CA PRO A 12 5.24 -10.63 17.98
C PRO A 12 4.37 -11.48 17.04
N GLY A 13 4.85 -11.68 15.81
CA GLY A 13 4.14 -12.47 14.79
C GLY A 13 3.08 -11.71 14.00
N LYS A 14 2.93 -10.39 14.23
CA LYS A 14 2.04 -9.53 13.46
C LYS A 14 2.62 -9.18 12.09
N LYS A 15 1.74 -9.08 11.07
CA LYS A 15 2.10 -8.65 9.72
C LYS A 15 1.83 -7.16 9.56
N VAL A 16 2.85 -6.39 9.19
CA VAL A 16 2.72 -4.95 8.94
C VAL A 16 2.97 -4.67 7.46
N LEU A 17 2.05 -3.94 6.84
CA LEU A 17 2.25 -3.36 5.52
C LEU A 17 2.54 -1.86 5.66
N ILE A 18 3.65 -1.40 5.09
CA ILE A 18 3.97 0.02 4.99
C ILE A 18 3.85 0.45 3.53
N VAL A 19 2.91 1.34 3.25
CA VAL A 19 2.79 2.01 1.95
C VAL A 19 3.62 3.28 2.00
N TYR A 20 4.68 3.33 1.19
CA TYR A 20 5.64 4.43 1.16
C TYR A 20 5.53 5.20 -0.15
N ALA A 21 5.29 6.51 -0.05
CA ALA A 21 5.14 7.38 -1.20
C ALA A 21 6.12 8.57 -1.12
N HIS A 22 7.40 8.32 -1.38
CA HIS A 22 8.39 9.38 -1.56
C HIS A 22 9.55 8.94 -2.47
N GLN A 23 9.97 9.79 -3.40
CA GLN A 23 10.98 9.46 -4.40
C GLN A 23 12.44 9.46 -3.89
N GLU A 24 12.74 10.24 -2.85
CA GLU A 24 14.10 10.41 -2.32
C GLU A 24 14.30 9.57 -1.03
N PRO A 25 15.10 8.48 -1.06
CA PRO A 25 15.34 7.62 0.10
C PRO A 25 16.06 8.30 1.26
N LYS A 26 16.86 9.35 1.00
CA LYS A 26 17.54 10.14 2.04
C LYS A 26 16.68 11.24 2.64
N SER A 27 15.42 11.34 2.23
CA SER A 27 14.47 12.29 2.81
C SER A 27 14.13 11.95 4.25
N PHE A 28 13.48 12.91 4.92
CA PHE A 28 12.88 12.65 6.23
C PHE A 28 11.88 11.49 6.21
N ASN A 29 11.05 11.39 5.15
CA ASN A 29 10.13 10.26 4.96
C ASN A 29 10.87 8.93 4.82
N GLY A 30 11.98 8.90 4.07
CA GLY A 30 12.81 7.69 3.96
C GLY A 30 13.47 7.29 5.28
N SER A 31 13.86 8.28 6.09
CA SER A 31 14.40 8.04 7.43
C SER A 31 13.34 7.48 8.38
N LEU A 32 12.11 7.99 8.34
CA LEU A 32 10.98 7.45 9.12
C LEU A 32 10.62 6.02 8.69
N LEU A 33 10.58 5.74 7.39
CA LEU A 33 10.38 4.39 6.86
C LEU A 33 11.43 3.42 7.43
N LYS A 34 12.71 3.80 7.34
CA LYS A 34 13.82 2.98 7.83
C LYS A 34 13.66 2.64 9.32
N ILE A 35 13.39 3.66 10.15
CA ILE A 35 13.19 3.46 11.59
C ILE A 35 11.98 2.56 11.85
N ALA A 36 10.86 2.76 11.15
CA ALA A 36 9.67 1.93 11.31
C ALA A 36 9.95 0.45 10.98
N VAL A 37 10.62 0.17 9.85
CA VAL A 37 11.01 -1.19 9.47
C VAL A 37 11.93 -1.82 10.51
N GLU A 38 12.95 -1.09 10.97
CA GLU A 38 13.90 -1.58 11.97
C GLU A 38 13.22 -1.92 13.30
N GLU A 39 12.41 -1.00 13.85
CA GLU A 39 11.78 -1.18 15.16
C GLU A 39 10.68 -2.25 15.15
N LEU A 40 9.87 -2.32 14.09
CA LEU A 40 8.83 -3.34 13.97
C LEU A 40 9.44 -4.74 13.76
N SER A 41 10.52 -4.83 12.99
CA SER A 41 11.24 -6.10 12.80
C SER A 41 11.89 -6.57 14.11
N LYS A 42 12.48 -5.66 14.91
CA LYS A 42 13.03 -5.97 16.24
C LYS A 42 11.97 -6.50 17.21
N GLN A 43 10.73 -6.05 17.08
CA GLN A 43 9.58 -6.55 17.86
C GLN A 43 9.06 -7.91 17.40
N GLY A 44 9.62 -8.49 16.32
CA GLY A 44 9.20 -9.78 15.78
C GLY A 44 7.99 -9.70 14.84
N CYS A 45 7.69 -8.52 14.29
CA CYS A 45 6.70 -8.36 13.22
C CYS A 45 7.29 -8.77 11.86
N SER A 46 6.45 -9.28 10.97
CA SER A 46 6.77 -9.44 9.55
C SER A 46 6.40 -8.16 8.82
N VAL A 47 7.40 -7.40 8.35
CA VAL A 47 7.19 -6.10 7.70
C VAL A 47 7.32 -6.24 6.19
N THR A 48 6.29 -5.81 5.46
CA THR A 48 6.29 -5.68 4.00
C THR A 48 6.19 -4.21 3.64
N VAL A 49 6.95 -3.76 2.64
CA VAL A 49 6.93 -2.38 2.16
C VAL A 49 6.47 -2.35 0.70
N SER A 50 5.48 -1.51 0.41
CA SER A 50 5.11 -1.12 -0.95
C SER A 50 5.62 0.30 -1.20
N ASP A 51 6.82 0.39 -1.78
CA ASP A 51 7.42 1.65 -2.23
C ASP A 51 6.86 2.02 -3.59
N LEU A 52 5.86 2.91 -3.60
CA LEU A 52 5.09 3.24 -4.80
C LEU A 52 5.96 3.87 -5.91
N TYR A 53 7.01 4.61 -5.53
CA TYR A 53 7.91 5.23 -6.50
C TYR A 53 8.87 4.21 -7.11
N SER A 54 9.48 3.36 -6.29
CA SER A 54 10.37 2.30 -6.77
C SER A 54 9.63 1.25 -7.60
N MET A 55 8.36 0.99 -7.28
CA MET A 55 7.49 0.06 -8.00
C MET A 55 6.96 0.62 -9.33
N GLN A 56 7.12 1.92 -9.60
CA GLN A 56 6.44 2.61 -10.71
C GLN A 56 4.92 2.34 -10.69
N PHE A 57 4.32 2.41 -9.51
CA PHE A 57 2.90 2.14 -9.31
C PHE A 57 2.04 2.98 -10.27
N GLU A 58 1.07 2.38 -10.97
CA GLU A 58 0.16 3.08 -11.87
C GLU A 58 -0.99 3.69 -11.06
N PRO A 59 -1.04 5.03 -10.89
CA PRO A 59 -2.04 5.66 -10.02
C PRO A 59 -3.39 5.88 -10.72
N ARG A 60 -3.47 5.67 -12.04
CA ARG A 60 -4.70 5.93 -12.82
C ARG A 60 -5.59 4.69 -12.82
N ALA A 61 -6.85 4.89 -12.46
CA ALA A 61 -7.91 3.91 -12.67
C ALA A 61 -8.21 3.79 -14.17
N THR A 62 -7.77 2.70 -14.82
CA THR A 62 -7.92 2.52 -16.27
C THR A 62 -8.42 1.14 -16.67
N ARG A 63 -8.73 0.96 -17.96
CA ARG A 63 -9.08 -0.33 -18.55
C ARG A 63 -8.02 -1.41 -18.33
N ASN A 64 -6.74 -1.02 -18.16
CA ASN A 64 -5.63 -1.95 -18.02
C ASN A 64 -5.64 -2.72 -16.70
N ASP A 65 -6.41 -2.24 -15.72
CA ASP A 65 -6.61 -2.87 -14.41
C ASP A 65 -7.44 -4.17 -14.52
N ILE A 66 -8.04 -4.43 -15.69
CA ILE A 66 -8.91 -5.56 -15.95
C ILE A 66 -8.26 -6.46 -17.02
N VAL A 67 -8.04 -7.72 -16.70
CA VAL A 67 -7.51 -8.74 -17.62
C VAL A 67 -8.67 -9.53 -18.23
N GLY A 68 -8.64 -9.72 -19.55
CA GLY A 68 -9.71 -10.41 -20.29
C GLY A 68 -10.85 -9.48 -20.69
N HIS A 69 -12.05 -10.02 -20.91
CA HIS A 69 -13.18 -9.26 -21.45
C HIS A 69 -13.84 -8.31 -20.44
N LEU A 70 -14.39 -7.22 -20.96
CA LEU A 70 -15.32 -6.36 -20.21
C LEU A 70 -16.68 -7.05 -20.09
N HIS A 71 -17.40 -6.75 -19.02
CA HIS A 71 -18.80 -7.11 -18.85
C HIS A 71 -19.67 -6.35 -19.86
N ASN A 72 -19.44 -5.06 -20.04
CA ASN A 72 -20.05 -4.21 -21.04
C ASN A 72 -18.99 -3.56 -21.94
N SER A 73 -18.84 -4.06 -23.16
CA SER A 73 -17.89 -3.52 -24.14
C SER A 73 -18.34 -2.22 -24.82
N GLU A 74 -19.63 -1.86 -24.72
CA GLU A 74 -20.19 -0.69 -25.41
C GLU A 74 -19.99 0.61 -24.61
N ALA A 75 -19.94 0.52 -23.28
CA ALA A 75 -19.72 1.68 -22.41
C ALA A 75 -18.90 1.27 -21.18
N PHE A 76 -17.65 1.75 -21.12
CA PHE A 76 -16.75 1.44 -20.01
C PHE A 76 -17.15 2.21 -18.75
N ASN A 77 -17.52 1.47 -17.70
CA ASN A 77 -17.71 1.99 -16.36
C ASN A 77 -16.71 1.32 -15.41
N TYR A 78 -15.71 2.07 -14.94
CA TYR A 78 -14.63 1.51 -14.14
C TYR A 78 -15.12 0.76 -12.89
N GLY A 79 -16.08 1.32 -12.15
CA GLY A 79 -16.58 0.70 -10.92
C GLY A 79 -17.30 -0.62 -11.17
N VAL A 80 -18.13 -0.68 -12.20
CA VAL A 80 -18.82 -1.94 -12.60
C VAL A 80 -17.81 -2.95 -13.12
N GLU A 81 -16.95 -2.54 -14.03
CA GLU A 81 -16.03 -3.45 -14.72
C GLU A 81 -14.97 -4.03 -13.79
N THR A 82 -14.42 -3.22 -12.87
CA THR A 82 -13.47 -3.72 -11.87
C THR A 82 -14.14 -4.64 -10.85
N TRP A 83 -15.40 -4.39 -10.49
CA TRP A 83 -16.15 -5.29 -9.61
C TRP A 83 -16.41 -6.65 -10.28
N GLU A 84 -16.86 -6.64 -11.54
CA GLU A 84 -17.06 -7.88 -12.31
C GLU A 84 -15.73 -8.62 -12.52
N ALA A 85 -14.65 -7.89 -12.82
CA ALA A 85 -13.31 -8.44 -12.93
C ALA A 85 -12.82 -9.07 -11.62
N TYR A 86 -13.03 -8.40 -10.48
CA TYR A 86 -12.68 -8.92 -9.16
C TYR A 86 -13.37 -10.26 -8.88
N LYS A 87 -14.68 -10.36 -9.10
CA LYS A 87 -15.44 -11.60 -8.86
C LYS A 87 -14.93 -12.80 -9.66
N ARG A 88 -14.39 -12.56 -10.86
CA ARG A 88 -13.83 -13.61 -11.74
C ARG A 88 -12.31 -13.77 -11.65
N GLY A 89 -11.62 -13.06 -10.75
CA GLY A 89 -10.16 -13.07 -10.65
C GLY A 89 -9.44 -12.45 -11.85
N GLY A 90 -10.09 -11.54 -12.55
CA GLY A 90 -9.60 -10.87 -13.75
C GLY A 90 -9.04 -9.48 -13.52
N LEU A 91 -8.47 -9.18 -12.35
CA LEU A 91 -7.74 -7.94 -12.12
C LEU A 91 -6.29 -8.06 -12.59
N SER A 92 -5.65 -6.94 -12.87
CA SER A 92 -4.23 -6.88 -13.17
C SER A 92 -3.39 -7.42 -12.02
N LYS A 93 -2.23 -7.99 -12.36
CA LYS A 93 -1.39 -8.73 -11.40
C LYS A 93 -0.92 -7.84 -10.24
N ASP A 94 -0.53 -6.61 -10.54
CA ASP A 94 -0.12 -5.61 -9.55
C ASP A 94 -1.24 -5.30 -8.54
N LEU A 95 -2.48 -5.14 -9.00
CA LEU A 95 -3.62 -4.95 -8.10
C LEU A 95 -3.87 -6.16 -7.20
N VAL A 96 -3.80 -7.37 -7.75
CA VAL A 96 -3.98 -8.61 -6.98
C VAL A 96 -2.88 -8.76 -5.92
N GLU A 97 -1.63 -8.43 -6.27
CA GLU A 97 -0.49 -8.48 -5.34
C GLU A 97 -0.65 -7.48 -4.20
N GLU A 98 -1.04 -6.23 -4.47
CA GLU A 98 -1.29 -5.22 -3.42
C GLU A 98 -2.51 -5.56 -2.56
N GLN A 99 -3.61 -6.04 -3.16
CA GLN A 99 -4.79 -6.51 -2.42
C GLN A 99 -4.43 -7.64 -1.46
N LYS A 100 -3.59 -8.58 -1.88
CA LYS A 100 -3.11 -9.67 -1.03
C LYS A 100 -2.33 -9.15 0.17
N LYS A 101 -1.41 -8.18 -0.04
CA LYS A 101 -0.65 -7.57 1.07
C LYS A 101 -1.58 -6.90 2.08
N VAL A 102 -2.62 -6.20 1.61
CA VAL A 102 -3.63 -5.56 2.47
C VAL A 102 -4.45 -6.60 3.24
N GLN A 103 -4.89 -7.68 2.58
CA GLN A 103 -5.66 -8.75 3.22
C GLN A 103 -4.87 -9.48 4.33
N GLU A 104 -3.55 -9.59 4.16
CA GLU A 104 -2.68 -10.27 5.12
C GLU A 104 -2.22 -9.37 6.30
N ALA A 105 -2.29 -8.05 6.16
CA ALA A 105 -1.74 -7.13 7.15
C ALA A 105 -2.64 -6.98 8.39
N ASP A 106 -2.04 -7.08 9.58
CA ASP A 106 -2.66 -6.70 10.85
C ASP A 106 -2.59 -5.18 11.10
N LEU A 107 -1.58 -4.52 10.53
CA LEU A 107 -1.37 -3.08 10.62
C LEU A 107 -0.96 -2.52 9.25
N LEU A 108 -1.61 -1.42 8.86
CA LEU A 108 -1.29 -0.66 7.66
C LEU A 108 -0.76 0.74 8.03
N ILE A 109 0.45 1.08 7.58
CA ILE A 109 1.07 2.39 7.80
C ILE A 109 1.20 3.10 6.45
N PHE A 110 0.69 4.32 6.36
CA PHE A 110 0.93 5.20 5.21
C PHE A 110 2.04 6.20 5.54
N GLN A 111 3.22 5.98 5.00
CA GLN A 111 4.34 6.92 5.11
C GLN A 111 4.38 7.80 3.87
N VAL A 112 3.77 8.97 3.98
CA VAL A 112 3.58 9.91 2.87
C VAL A 112 3.93 11.33 3.29
N ILE A 113 4.28 12.16 2.30
CA ILE A 113 4.30 13.61 2.47
C ILE A 113 2.91 14.18 2.22
N ILE A 114 2.47 15.13 3.04
CA ILE A 114 1.22 15.84 2.82
C ILE A 114 1.43 16.85 1.68
N LEU A 115 0.76 16.64 0.56
CA LEU A 115 0.79 17.53 -0.60
C LEU A 115 -0.59 18.17 -0.80
N ASN A 116 -0.61 19.39 -1.38
CA ASN A 116 -1.83 20.09 -1.80
C ASN A 116 -2.92 20.16 -0.72
N ARG A 117 -2.59 20.65 0.48
CA ARG A 117 -3.62 20.91 1.50
C ARG A 117 -4.65 21.91 0.94
N ILE A 118 -5.91 21.49 0.86
CA ILE A 118 -7.03 22.43 0.78
C ILE A 118 -7.11 23.08 2.17
N GLN A 119 -6.78 24.37 2.25
CA GLN A 119 -7.27 25.19 3.35
C GLN A 119 -8.78 25.30 3.16
N LEU A 120 -9.54 24.57 3.97
CA LEU A 120 -10.97 24.82 4.15
C LEU A 120 -11.16 26.07 5.00
#